data_AF-A0A8D9HI51-F1
#
_entry.id   AF-A0A8D9HI51-F1
#
_cell.length_a   1.000
_cell.length_b   1.000
_cell.length_c   1.000
_cell.angle_alpha   90.00
_cell.angle_beta   90.00
_cell.angle_gamma   90.00
#
_symmetry.space_group_name_H-M   'P 1'
#
loop_
_entity.id
_entity.type
_entity.pdbx_description
1 polymer ?
#
loop_
_entity_poly.entity_id
_entity_poly.type
_entity_poly.pdbx_seq_one_letter_code
_entity_poly.pdbx_strand_id
1 'polypeptide(L)'
;MAAYIKKNFLLALMVLFLLVVSSYARFNMMVTKGDIESICNKEDINHSLCFEILKPTPEITKLDFSGLANFLINYQSRNTSDTLKQIKMFEGNTTGEDLKSVQLCEEMYDDSLFHNDRALEVLATKDYDTLNIEIGFTLAYMDTCNDGLSTMKPTPQVIITKNSEISSMSAIILVILECFLRKSFLFQKRPHHPKQKTKDK
;
A
#
# COMPACT_ATOMS: atom_id res chain seq x y z
N MET A 1 1.89 -49.74 33.86
CA MET A 1 2.68 -48.50 33.70
C MET A 1 2.82 -48.05 32.23
N ALA A 2 3.01 -48.94 31.26
CA ALA A 2 3.14 -48.59 29.84
C ALA A 2 1.92 -47.86 29.23
N ALA A 3 0.69 -48.23 29.60
CA ALA A 3 -0.53 -47.59 29.10
C ALA A 3 -0.69 -46.13 29.56
N TYR A 4 -0.19 -45.80 30.76
CA TYR A 4 -0.26 -44.44 31.33
C TYR A 4 0.72 -43.49 30.61
N ILE A 5 1.91 -43.99 30.28
CA ILE A 5 2.94 -43.25 29.53
C ILE A 5 2.43 -42.94 28.10
N LYS A 6 1.75 -43.90 27.46
CA LYS A 6 1.19 -43.73 26.10
C LYS A 6 0.07 -42.68 26.05
N LYS A 7 -0.80 -42.63 27.07
CA LYS A 7 -1.87 -41.63 27.18
C LYS A 7 -1.31 -40.20 27.38
N ASN A 8 -0.33 -40.04 28.26
CA ASN A 8 0.29 -38.73 28.52
C ASN A 8 1.15 -38.24 27.33
N PHE A 9 1.79 -39.16 26.61
CA PHE A 9 2.53 -38.84 25.38
C PHE A 9 1.60 -38.37 24.24
N LEU A 10 0.47 -39.05 24.04
CA LEU A 10 -0.54 -38.62 23.07
C LEU A 10 -1.16 -37.27 23.44
N LEU A 11 -1.38 -37.02 24.74
CA LEU A 11 -1.87 -35.72 25.23
C LEU A 11 -0.87 -34.60 24.97
N ALA A 12 0.43 -34.86 25.20
CA ALA A 12 1.49 -33.90 24.94
C ALA A 12 1.62 -33.57 23.44
N LEU A 13 1.52 -34.58 22.56
CA LEU A 13 1.50 -34.39 21.10
C LEU A 13 0.30 -33.55 20.63
N MET A 14 -0.89 -33.80 21.18
CA MET A 14 -2.09 -33.01 20.87
C MET A 14 -1.94 -31.55 21.30
N VAL A 15 -1.39 -31.30 22.50
CA VAL A 15 -1.10 -29.93 22.97
C VAL A 15 -0.05 -29.26 22.09
N LEU A 16 0.99 -29.98 21.66
CA LEU A 16 2.01 -29.46 20.76
C LEU A 16 1.42 -29.11 19.39
N PHE A 17 0.56 -29.97 18.84
CA PHE A 17 -0.18 -29.70 17.60
C PHE A 17 -1.10 -28.48 17.72
N LEU A 18 -1.80 -28.29 18.85
CA LEU A 18 -2.64 -27.12 19.09
C LEU A 18 -1.82 -25.82 19.19
N LEU A 19 -0.64 -25.86 19.80
CA LEU A 19 0.29 -24.72 19.89
C LEU A 19 0.94 -24.38 18.54
N VAL A 20 1.23 -25.40 17.72
CA VAL A 20 1.67 -25.19 16.35
C VAL A 20 0.52 -24.62 15.52
N VAL A 21 -0.71 -25.15 15.58
CA VAL A 21 -1.83 -24.60 14.79
C VAL A 21 -2.19 -23.17 15.24
N SER A 22 -2.11 -22.84 16.53
CA SER A 22 -2.40 -21.48 17.02
C SER A 22 -1.37 -20.43 16.59
N SER A 23 -0.11 -20.81 16.40
CA SER A 23 0.94 -19.92 15.90
C SER A 23 0.86 -19.66 14.39
N TYR A 24 0.10 -20.48 13.65
CA TYR A 24 -0.14 -20.32 12.21
C TYR A 24 -1.49 -19.68 11.90
N ALA A 25 -2.34 -19.43 12.91
CA ALA A 25 -3.51 -18.59 12.77
C ALA A 25 -3.03 -17.16 12.45
N ARG A 26 -2.91 -16.87 11.14
CA ARG A 26 -2.71 -15.52 10.64
C ARG A 26 -3.90 -14.70 11.10
N PHE A 27 -3.74 -13.92 12.17
CA PHE A 27 -4.70 -12.90 12.49
C PHE A 27 -4.60 -11.83 11.39
N ASN A 28 -5.42 -11.96 10.36
CA ASN A 28 -5.77 -10.84 9.50
C ASN A 28 -6.55 -9.87 10.38
N MET A 29 -5.81 -9.04 11.12
CA MET A 29 -6.41 -8.02 11.95
C MET A 29 -7.02 -6.97 11.02
N MET A 30 -8.33 -6.79 11.14
CA MET A 30 -9.02 -5.74 10.41
C MET A 30 -8.45 -4.39 10.80
N VAL A 31 -8.43 -3.46 9.84
CA VAL A 31 -7.99 -2.09 10.05
C VAL A 31 -8.86 -1.43 11.10
N THR A 32 -8.24 -0.91 12.15
CA THR A 32 -8.92 -0.17 13.22
C THR A 32 -8.86 1.33 12.97
N LYS A 33 -9.69 2.09 13.68
CA LYS A 33 -9.62 3.56 13.67
C LYS A 33 -8.24 4.06 14.12
N GLY A 34 -7.63 3.43 15.12
CA GLY A 34 -6.29 3.77 15.60
C GLY A 34 -5.21 3.54 14.55
N ASP A 35 -5.37 2.53 13.70
CA ASP A 35 -4.45 2.29 12.58
C ASP A 35 -4.56 3.39 11.53
N ILE A 36 -5.78 3.82 11.19
CA ILE A 36 -6.00 4.95 10.27
C ILE A 36 -5.39 6.23 10.84
N GLU A 37 -5.59 6.52 12.12
CA GLU A 37 -4.95 7.65 12.80
C GLU A 37 -3.42 7.54 12.74
N SER A 38 -2.85 6.34 12.95
CA SER A 38 -1.41 6.11 12.85
C SER A 38 -0.86 6.28 11.43
N ILE A 39 -1.64 5.95 10.40
CA ILE A 39 -1.26 6.14 8.99
C ILE A 39 -1.29 7.63 8.66
N CYS A 40 -2.41 8.30 8.96
CA CYS A 40 -2.63 9.69 8.56
C CYS A 40 -1.82 10.72 9.36
N ASN A 41 -1.25 10.35 10.51
CA ASN A 41 -0.38 11.23 11.31
C ASN A 41 1.13 11.06 11.00
N LYS A 42 1.49 10.39 9.91
CA LYS A 42 2.89 10.31 9.46
C LYS A 42 3.35 11.66 8.88
N GLU A 43 4.60 12.02 9.17
CA GLU A 43 5.18 13.34 8.84
C GLU A 43 5.05 13.72 7.35
N ASP A 44 5.23 12.74 6.46
CA ASP A 44 5.18 12.96 5.00
C ASP A 44 3.79 12.70 4.38
N ILE A 45 2.73 12.67 5.18
CA ILE A 45 1.35 12.45 4.71
C ILE A 45 0.56 13.75 4.84
N ASN A 46 -0.23 14.08 3.81
CA ASN A 46 -1.25 15.11 3.96
C ASN A 46 -2.37 14.60 4.86
N HIS A 47 -2.38 15.03 6.13
CA HIS A 47 -3.32 14.55 7.14
C HIS A 47 -4.78 14.70 6.69
N SER A 48 -5.16 15.88 6.18
CA SER A 48 -6.54 16.19 5.79
C SER A 48 -7.01 15.28 4.67
N LEU A 49 -6.20 15.18 3.61
CA LEU A 49 -6.51 14.35 2.45
C LEU A 49 -6.49 12.86 2.81
N CYS A 50 -5.58 12.43 3.68
CA CYS A 50 -5.55 11.05 4.17
C CYS A 50 -6.83 10.69 4.90
N PHE A 51 -7.33 11.53 5.81
CA PHE A 51 -8.60 11.28 6.50
C PHE A 51 -9.82 11.35 5.59
N GLU A 52 -9.74 12.10 4.50
CA GLU A 52 -10.77 12.10 3.45
C GLU A 52 -10.79 10.78 2.69
N ILE A 53 -9.63 10.31 2.23
CA ILE A 53 -9.46 9.05 1.48
C ILE A 53 -9.79 7.84 2.37
N LEU A 54 -9.24 7.82 3.60
CA LEU A 54 -9.39 6.73 4.56
C LEU A 54 -10.54 6.97 5.53
N LYS A 55 -11.54 7.76 5.13
CA LYS A 55 -12.71 8.00 5.98
C LYS A 55 -13.26 6.65 6.46
N PRO A 56 -13.38 6.44 7.79
CA PRO A 56 -13.73 5.12 8.32
C PRO A 56 -15.18 4.80 8.01
N THR A 57 -15.41 4.19 6.85
CA THR A 57 -16.68 3.62 6.43
C THR A 57 -16.75 2.16 6.85
N PRO A 58 -17.96 1.56 6.91
CA PRO A 58 -18.10 0.11 7.15
C PRO A 58 -17.42 -0.77 6.09
N GLU A 59 -17.08 -0.22 4.93
CA GLU A 59 -16.31 -0.90 3.89
C GLU A 59 -14.83 -0.98 4.30
N ILE A 60 -14.23 0.17 4.62
CA ILE A 60 -12.81 0.28 5.01
C ILE A 60 -12.50 -0.50 6.29
N THR A 61 -13.36 -0.40 7.31
CA THR A 61 -13.10 -1.04 8.62
C THR A 61 -13.24 -2.56 8.62
N LYS A 62 -13.72 -3.16 7.52
CA LYS A 62 -13.77 -4.61 7.34
C LYS A 62 -12.56 -5.17 6.58
N LEU A 63 -11.72 -4.31 6.02
CA LEU A 63 -10.53 -4.71 5.29
C LEU A 63 -9.41 -5.04 6.28
N ASP A 64 -8.59 -6.03 5.95
CA ASP A 64 -7.23 -6.11 6.50
C ASP A 64 -6.30 -5.15 5.74
N PHE A 65 -5.04 -5.02 6.15
CA PHE A 65 -4.12 -4.10 5.48
C PHE A 65 -3.85 -4.45 4.01
N SER A 66 -3.96 -5.73 3.63
CA SER A 66 -3.80 -6.13 2.23
C SER A 66 -5.02 -5.71 1.42
N GLY A 67 -6.22 -5.89 1.96
CA GLY A 67 -7.47 -5.42 1.39
C GLY A 67 -7.51 -3.89 1.29
N LEU A 68 -6.99 -3.19 2.29
CA LEU A 68 -6.89 -1.73 2.27
C LEU A 68 -5.93 -1.24 1.19
N ALA A 69 -4.74 -1.84 1.08
CA ALA A 69 -3.81 -1.53 0.00
C ALA A 69 -4.44 -1.79 -1.37
N ASN A 70 -5.10 -2.95 -1.56
CA ASN A 70 -5.81 -3.27 -2.79
C ASN A 70 -6.91 -2.25 -3.12
N PHE A 71 -7.70 -1.85 -2.12
CA PHE A 71 -8.74 -0.83 -2.29
C PHE A 71 -8.14 0.50 -2.76
N LEU A 72 -7.05 0.95 -2.11
CA LEU A 72 -6.39 2.21 -2.44
C LEU A 72 -5.76 2.19 -3.83
N ILE A 73 -5.11 1.09 -4.24
CA ILE A 73 -4.53 0.97 -5.58
C ILE A 73 -5.63 1.04 -6.65
N ASN A 74 -6.77 0.38 -6.44
CA ASN A 74 -7.92 0.50 -7.35
C ASN A 74 -8.53 1.90 -7.35
N TYR A 75 -8.59 2.57 -6.19
CA TYR A 75 -9.05 3.95 -6.10
C TYR A 75 -8.11 4.92 -6.83
N GLN A 76 -6.79 4.73 -6.68
CA GLN A 76 -5.76 5.45 -7.39
C GLN A 76 -5.88 5.24 -8.91
N SER A 77 -5.95 3.99 -9.37
CA SER A 77 -6.09 3.66 -10.80
C SER A 77 -7.30 4.32 -11.46
N ARG A 78 -8.45 4.39 -10.76
CA ARG A 78 -9.63 5.14 -11.25
C ARG A 78 -9.36 6.64 -11.38
N ASN A 79 -8.75 7.26 -10.36
CA ASN A 79 -8.41 8.69 -10.41
C ASN A 79 -7.35 9.00 -11.49
N THR A 80 -6.37 8.11 -11.67
CA THR A 80 -5.38 8.18 -12.76
C THR A 80 -6.07 8.11 -14.11
N SER A 81 -6.94 7.11 -14.34
CA SER A 81 -7.67 6.96 -15.60
C SER A 81 -8.58 8.14 -15.91
N ASP A 82 -9.30 8.67 -14.92
CA ASP A 82 -10.20 9.81 -15.13
C ASP A 82 -9.44 11.12 -15.37
N THR A 83 -8.27 11.29 -14.77
CA THR A 83 -7.42 12.47 -15.01
C THR A 83 -6.69 12.36 -16.34
N LEU A 84 -6.27 11.16 -16.76
CA LEU A 84 -5.71 10.92 -18.10
C LEU A 84 -6.68 11.35 -19.22
N LYS A 85 -7.98 11.08 -19.05
CA LYS A 85 -9.00 11.58 -20.01
C LYS A 85 -9.03 13.11 -20.07
N GLN A 86 -8.87 13.78 -18.93
CA GLN A 86 -8.80 15.24 -18.86
C GLN A 86 -7.51 15.77 -19.51
N ILE A 87 -6.38 15.10 -19.29
CA ILE A 87 -5.10 15.43 -19.92
C ILE A 87 -5.20 15.30 -21.44
N LYS A 88 -5.72 14.19 -21.96
CA LYS A 88 -5.93 13.99 -23.42
C LYS A 88 -6.81 15.08 -24.03
N MET A 89 -7.87 15.49 -23.33
CA MET A 89 -8.71 16.63 -23.77
C MET A 89 -7.96 17.96 -23.71
N PHE A 90 -7.13 18.17 -22.69
CA PHE A 90 -6.32 19.37 -22.53
C PHE A 90 -5.21 19.45 -23.60
N GLU A 91 -4.55 18.34 -23.91
CA GLU A 91 -3.54 18.20 -24.96
C GLU A 91 -4.09 18.63 -26.32
N GLY A 92 -5.29 18.16 -26.69
CA GLY A 92 -5.94 18.54 -27.95
C GLY A 92 -6.22 20.04 -28.11
N ASN A 93 -6.16 20.82 -27.02
CA ASN A 93 -6.29 22.27 -27.01
C ASN A 93 -4.97 23.02 -26.76
N THR A 94 -3.86 22.29 -26.55
CA THR A 94 -2.55 22.84 -26.23
C THR A 94 -1.69 22.93 -27.50
N THR A 95 -0.96 24.03 -27.66
CA THR A 95 -0.07 24.24 -28.83
C THR A 95 1.25 24.86 -28.41
N GLY A 96 2.23 24.83 -29.31
CA GLY A 96 3.53 25.48 -29.07
C GLY A 96 4.40 24.72 -28.07
N GLU A 97 5.14 25.45 -27.25
CA GLU A 97 6.16 24.90 -26.34
C GLU A 97 5.53 24.06 -25.22
N ASP A 98 4.31 24.38 -24.81
CA ASP A 98 3.57 23.69 -23.74
C ASP A 98 3.13 22.26 -24.11
N LEU A 99 2.97 21.97 -25.42
CA LEU A 99 2.46 20.67 -25.88
C LEU A 99 3.33 19.51 -25.40
N LYS A 100 4.67 19.70 -25.36
CA LYS A 100 5.60 18.65 -24.90
C LYS A 100 5.41 18.31 -23.43
N SER A 101 5.14 19.31 -22.59
CA SER A 101 4.89 19.10 -21.17
C SER A 101 3.59 18.33 -20.93
N VAL A 102 2.56 18.61 -21.74
CA VAL A 102 1.28 17.89 -21.65
C VAL A 102 1.42 16.45 -22.15
N GLN A 103 2.13 16.23 -23.26
CA GLN A 103 2.42 14.89 -23.80
C GLN A 103 3.23 14.03 -22.83
N LEU A 104 4.24 14.62 -22.19
CA LEU A 104 4.99 13.95 -21.14
C LEU A 104 4.06 13.56 -19.99
N CYS A 105 3.16 14.46 -19.57
CA CYS A 105 2.20 14.13 -18.51
C CYS A 105 1.26 12.99 -18.93
N GLU A 106 0.80 12.97 -20.18
CA GLU A 106 0.00 11.86 -20.70
C GLU A 106 0.74 10.51 -20.58
N GLU A 107 1.99 10.45 -21.02
CA GLU A 107 2.85 9.26 -20.92
C GLU A 107 3.00 8.82 -19.45
N MET A 108 3.30 9.75 -18.55
CA MET A 108 3.40 9.48 -17.11
C MET A 108 2.12 8.88 -16.52
N TYR A 109 0.95 9.26 -17.03
CA TYR A 109 -0.33 8.73 -16.60
C TYR A 109 -0.65 7.35 -17.19
N ASP A 110 -0.36 7.12 -18.46
CA ASP A 110 -0.51 5.80 -19.10
C ASP A 110 0.44 4.78 -18.42
N ASP A 111 1.69 5.17 -18.14
CA ASP A 111 2.64 4.33 -17.40
C ASP A 111 2.20 4.09 -15.95
N SER A 112 1.65 5.11 -15.27
CA SER A 112 1.10 4.96 -13.93
C SER A 112 -0.04 3.93 -13.86
N LEU A 113 -0.87 3.82 -14.91
CA LEU A 113 -1.91 2.77 -14.97
C LEU A 113 -1.28 1.38 -15.07
N PHE A 114 -0.25 1.22 -15.90
CA PHE A 114 0.50 -0.03 -15.99
C PHE A 114 1.13 -0.43 -14.64
N HIS A 115 1.74 0.52 -13.93
CA HIS A 115 2.31 0.26 -12.60
C HIS A 115 1.25 -0.06 -11.55
N ASN A 116 0.08 0.59 -11.59
CA ASN A 116 -1.02 0.27 -10.69
C ASN A 116 -1.54 -1.17 -10.92
N ASP A 117 -1.66 -1.61 -12.17
CA ASP A 117 -2.05 -2.99 -12.49
C ASP A 117 -1.01 -3.99 -11.98
N ARG A 118 0.28 -3.72 -12.21
CA ARG A 118 1.37 -4.55 -11.66
C ARG A 118 1.39 -4.55 -10.14
N ALA A 119 1.12 -3.42 -9.50
CA ALA A 119 1.03 -3.32 -8.05
C ALA A 119 -0.04 -4.27 -7.47
N LEU A 120 -1.19 -4.41 -8.14
CA LEU A 120 -2.23 -5.37 -7.73
C LEU A 120 -1.73 -6.83 -7.83
N GLU A 121 -1.04 -7.17 -8.92
CA GLU A 121 -0.49 -8.52 -9.13
C GLU A 121 0.54 -8.89 -8.05
N VAL A 122 1.49 -7.99 -7.77
CA VAL A 122 2.57 -8.25 -6.80
C VAL A 122 2.08 -8.17 -5.35
N LEU A 123 1.03 -7.37 -5.07
CA LEU A 123 0.33 -7.41 -3.78
C LEU A 123 -0.29 -8.79 -3.54
N ALA A 124 -0.91 -9.39 -4.55
CA ALA A 124 -1.53 -10.72 -4.44
C ALA A 124 -0.51 -11.83 -4.15
N THR A 125 0.71 -11.70 -4.69
CA THR A 125 1.82 -12.64 -4.43
C THR A 125 2.65 -12.27 -3.20
N LYS A 126 2.33 -11.15 -2.53
CA LYS A 126 3.03 -10.60 -1.36
C LYS A 126 4.50 -10.26 -1.64
N ASP A 127 4.82 -9.94 -2.89
CA ASP A 127 6.09 -9.36 -3.25
C ASP A 127 6.08 -7.86 -2.91
N TYR A 128 6.30 -7.60 -1.62
CA TYR A 128 6.29 -6.25 -1.06
C TYR A 128 7.51 -5.42 -1.45
N ASP A 129 8.56 -6.03 -1.98
CA ASP A 129 9.73 -5.30 -2.49
C ASP A 129 9.40 -4.70 -3.85
N THR A 130 8.82 -5.51 -4.74
CA THR A 130 8.31 -5.04 -6.02
C THR A 130 7.13 -4.08 -5.84
N LEU A 131 6.20 -4.36 -4.92
CA LEU A 131 5.07 -3.44 -4.64
C LEU A 131 5.53 -2.02 -4.28
N ASN A 132 6.60 -1.91 -3.47
CA ASN A 132 7.16 -0.60 -3.11
C ASN A 132 7.64 0.16 -4.36
N ILE A 133 8.30 -0.54 -5.27
CA ILE A 133 8.80 0.01 -6.53
C ILE A 133 7.64 0.46 -7.44
N GLU A 134 6.64 -0.41 -7.66
CA GLU A 134 5.52 -0.09 -8.57
C GLU A 134 4.72 1.13 -8.08
N ILE A 135 4.42 1.23 -6.77
CA ILE A 135 3.72 2.40 -6.20
C ILE A 135 4.60 3.65 -6.21
N GLY A 136 5.92 3.47 -6.02
CA GLY A 136 6.91 4.54 -6.08
C GLY A 136 7.00 5.18 -7.47
N PHE A 137 6.87 4.40 -8.54
CA PHE A 137 6.82 4.93 -9.90
C PHE A 137 5.62 5.86 -10.11
N THR A 138 4.42 5.45 -9.72
CA THR A 138 3.23 6.30 -9.82
C THR A 138 3.41 7.64 -9.09
N LEU A 139 4.04 7.63 -7.91
CA LEU A 139 4.35 8.86 -7.17
C LEU A 139 5.32 9.77 -7.96
N ALA A 140 6.45 9.21 -8.40
CA ALA A 140 7.48 9.97 -9.13
C ALA A 140 6.97 10.53 -10.46
N TYR A 141 6.06 9.82 -11.14
CA TYR A 141 5.45 10.23 -12.39
C TYR A 141 4.48 11.39 -12.22
N MET A 142 3.71 11.44 -11.13
CA MET A 142 2.88 12.60 -10.81
C MET A 142 3.72 13.85 -10.52
N ASP A 143 4.83 13.69 -9.80
CA ASP A 143 5.77 14.78 -9.51
C ASP A 143 6.44 15.28 -10.80
N THR A 144 6.88 14.37 -11.67
CA THR A 144 7.46 14.69 -12.97
C THR A 144 6.46 15.44 -13.87
N CYS A 145 5.19 15.00 -13.90
CA CYS A 145 4.15 15.75 -14.61
C CYS A 145 3.96 17.15 -14.01
N ASN A 146 3.91 17.28 -12.68
CA ASN A 146 3.79 18.58 -12.02
C ASN A 146 4.92 19.54 -12.39
N ASP A 147 6.16 19.06 -12.44
CA ASP A 147 7.32 19.88 -12.82
C ASP A 147 7.14 20.45 -14.23
N GLY A 148 6.69 19.63 -15.19
CA GLY A 148 6.39 20.08 -16.54
C GLY A 148 5.25 21.11 -16.60
N LEU A 149 4.12 20.79 -15.99
CA LEU A 149 2.91 21.64 -16.01
C LEU A 149 3.10 22.97 -15.29
N SER A 150 3.93 23.02 -14.24
CA SER A 150 4.18 24.23 -13.45
C SER A 150 4.91 25.32 -14.24
N THR A 151 5.55 24.97 -15.36
CA THR A 151 6.23 25.95 -16.24
C THR A 151 5.30 26.64 -17.22
N MET A 152 4.09 26.10 -17.43
CA MET A 152 3.12 26.57 -18.42
C MET A 152 2.41 27.85 -17.99
N LYS A 153 1.92 28.63 -18.98
CA LYS A 153 1.15 29.86 -18.74
C LYS A 153 -0.12 29.91 -19.63
N PRO A 154 -1.32 29.82 -19.04
CA PRO A 154 -1.60 29.67 -17.61
C PRO A 154 -1.28 28.26 -17.09
N THR A 155 -0.91 28.16 -15.82
CA THR A 155 -0.65 26.88 -15.17
C THR A 155 -1.96 26.07 -15.03
N PRO A 156 -2.00 24.81 -15.46
CA PRO A 156 -3.21 23.98 -15.39
C PRO A 156 -3.43 23.42 -13.97
N GLN A 157 -3.86 24.31 -13.06
CA GLN A 157 -3.97 24.01 -11.63
C GLN A 157 -4.87 22.81 -11.31
N VAL A 158 -5.91 22.56 -12.11
CA VAL A 158 -6.82 21.42 -11.93
C VAL A 158 -6.06 20.09 -12.05
N ILE A 159 -5.17 19.96 -13.04
CA ILE A 159 -4.37 18.74 -13.25
C ILE A 159 -3.32 18.62 -12.14
N ILE A 160 -2.68 19.73 -11.75
CA ILE A 160 -1.71 19.74 -10.64
C ILE A 160 -2.35 19.25 -9.33
N THR A 161 -3.56 19.71 -9.01
CA THR A 161 -4.28 19.24 -7.83
C THR A 161 -4.57 17.74 -7.90
N LYS A 162 -4.95 17.21 -9.07
CA LYS A 162 -5.16 15.77 -9.27
C LYS A 162 -3.88 14.96 -9.12
N ASN A 163 -2.76 15.45 -9.64
CA ASN A 163 -1.45 14.85 -9.44
C ASN A 163 -1.12 14.75 -7.94
N SER A 164 -1.30 15.83 -7.18
CA SER A 164 -1.05 15.83 -5.73
C SER A 164 -1.96 14.86 -4.96
N GLU A 165 -3.22 14.71 -5.39
CA GLU A 165 -4.14 13.72 -4.81
C GLU A 165 -3.63 12.28 -5.04
N ILE A 166 -3.21 11.98 -6.28
CA ILE A 166 -2.67 10.66 -6.66
C ILE A 166 -1.33 10.38 -5.96
N SER A 167 -0.41 11.35 -5.87
CA SER A 167 0.84 11.20 -5.10
C SER A 167 0.56 10.92 -3.63
N SER A 168 -0.45 11.59 -3.05
CA SER A 168 -0.86 11.35 -1.66
C SER A 168 -1.41 9.94 -1.45
N MET A 169 -2.15 9.40 -2.42
CA MET A 169 -2.58 7.99 -2.39
C MET A 169 -1.39 7.04 -2.41
N SER A 170 -0.40 7.26 -3.29
CA SER A 170 0.84 6.46 -3.30
C SER A 170 1.54 6.51 -1.94
N ALA A 171 1.69 7.69 -1.35
CA ALA A 171 2.35 7.84 -0.05
C ALA A 171 1.62 7.06 1.06
N ILE A 172 0.28 7.11 1.09
CA ILE A 172 -0.54 6.34 2.05
C ILE A 172 -0.32 4.82 1.83
N ILE A 173 -0.32 4.35 0.59
CA ILE A 173 -0.09 2.93 0.25
C ILE A 173 1.30 2.49 0.73
N LEU A 174 2.34 3.31 0.50
CA LEU A 174 3.70 3.03 0.96
C LEU A 174 3.81 2.99 2.49
N VAL A 175 3.10 3.87 3.21
CA VAL A 175 3.03 3.79 4.69
C VAL A 175 2.39 2.48 5.14
N ILE A 176 1.28 2.05 4.51
CA ILE A 176 0.63 0.78 4.80
C ILE A 176 1.60 -0.39 4.56
N LEU A 177 2.32 -0.35 3.44
CA LEU A 177 3.31 -1.35 3.06
C LEU A 177 4.41 -1.48 4.13
N GLU A 178 5.08 -0.39 4.47
CA GLU A 178 6.21 -0.40 5.40
C GLU A 178 5.79 -0.70 6.83
N CYS A 179 4.69 -0.10 7.28
CA CYS A 179 4.31 -0.17 8.69
C CYS A 179 3.51 -1.43 9.05
N PHE A 180 2.78 -2.03 8.09
CA PHE A 180 1.82 -3.08 8.41
C PHE A 180 2.03 -4.36 7.60
N LEU A 181 2.34 -4.27 6.30
CA LEU A 181 2.52 -5.44 5.44
C LEU A 181 3.93 -6.07 5.56
N ARG A 182 5.00 -5.26 5.50
CA ARG A 182 6.38 -5.76 5.65
C ARG A 182 6.71 -6.18 7.08
N LYS A 183 6.25 -5.42 8.09
CA LYS A 183 6.49 -5.79 9.50
C LYS A 183 5.88 -7.15 9.84
N SER A 184 4.65 -7.42 9.42
CA SER A 184 4.00 -8.72 9.67
C SER A 184 4.75 -9.89 9.01
N PHE A 185 5.35 -9.69 7.84
CA PHE A 185 6.19 -10.68 7.17
C PHE A 185 7.51 -10.97 7.90
N LEU A 186 8.15 -9.95 8.48
CA LEU A 186 9.37 -10.13 9.29
C LEU A 186 9.11 -10.89 10.59
N PHE A 187 7.93 -10.72 11.22
CA PHE A 187 7.52 -11.55 12.35
C PHE A 187 7.28 -13.01 11.93
N GLN A 188 6.80 -13.25 10.71
CA GLN A 188 6.57 -14.59 10.17
C GLN A 188 7.88 -15.31 9.75
N LYS A 189 8.91 -14.57 9.35
CA LYS A 189 10.21 -15.13 8.92
C LYS A 189 11.20 -15.44 10.05
N ARG A 190 10.93 -15.08 11.32
CA ARG A 190 11.85 -15.42 12.42
C ARG A 190 11.79 -16.93 12.73
N PRO A 191 12.84 -17.72 12.49
CA PRO A 191 12.90 -19.07 13.06
C PRO A 191 12.95 -18.95 14.59
N HIS A 192 12.14 -19.76 15.29
CA HIS A 192 12.17 -19.85 16.75
C HIS A 192 13.56 -20.31 17.20
N HIS A 193 14.44 -19.36 17.53
CA HIS A 193 15.69 -19.68 18.20
C HIS A 193 15.34 -20.03 19.67
N PRO A 194 15.65 -21.24 20.15
CA PRO A 194 15.40 -21.57 21.55
C PRO A 194 16.26 -20.66 22.42
N LYS A 195 15.60 -19.93 23.34
CA LYS A 195 16.27 -19.09 24.34
C LYS A 195 17.24 -19.95 25.13
N GLN A 196 18.53 -19.70 24.96
CA GLN A 196 19.58 -20.30 25.76
C GLN A 196 19.44 -19.72 27.18
N LYS A 197 18.98 -20.55 28.13
CA LYS A 197 19.00 -20.21 29.56
C LYS A 197 20.46 -20.10 29.98
N THR A 198 20.92 -18.88 30.28
CA THR A 198 22.09 -18.66 31.13
C THR A 198 21.81 -19.32 32.48
N LYS A 199 22.64 -20.31 32.83
CA LYS A 199 22.75 -20.83 34.18
C LYS A 199 23.67 -19.90 34.95
N ASP A 200 23.11 -19.16 35.90
CA ASP A 200 23.89 -18.55 36.96
C ASP A 200 24.57 -19.66 37.78
N LYS A 201 25.86 -19.46 38.07
CA LYS A 201 26.63 -20.24 39.02
C LYS A 201 27.50 -19.30 39.82
#